data_AF-A0A536JDV5-F1
#
_entry.id   AF-A0A536JDV5-F1
#
_cell.length_a   1.000
_cell.length_b   1.000
_cell.length_c   1.000
_cell.angle_alpha   90.00
_cell.angle_beta   90.00
_cell.angle_gamma   90.00
#
_symmetry.space_group_name_H-M   'P 1'
#
loop_
_entity.id
_entity.type
_entity.pdbx_description
1 polymer ?
#
loop_
_entity_poly.entity_id
_entity_poly.type
_entity_poly.pdbx_seq_one_letter_code
_entity_poly.pdbx_strand_id
1 'polypeptide(L)'
;MRPLVARFGVLALTAAVACQAAQAPGPQASSGPSASAVASSPSPTPAASPTVPYPSREGTCAMRVSESFTLANDMTCAGDGMVIVADNLTVDLGGHTLTGPGMGPQTWPLPQLDSVGVRVGGHTGVTIRNGKTTAFSTGIYFIDMVSSSIESVTTLRNRFGFYIHASQKITVKDSDVEFNIYGLHLQSSDDSVLTNNLLARQTYNSPGGYGLYLYASSRNRITDNTIDSNINWGIWFSDAKENVIFHNNVVGNNPPVSDNTEGSNVWYDKQTKEGNWWADYKGKDADNDSIGDTPYPILGPGGMVDPYPFVAKDGWKTKRRSTIDHYEPAAARPPRAITLVALAGGSAYTARPGDDRATLRIPDVAQIAMGTDERTLYAASGKTVMAQDIVTGETRDRSSYSVDGIVAANRDGHSVLVVGPQGAEQRDLTTGQSEFFNYHGSPEVLAPSYKHNHVFVATPRGIDLLYLNLGGRTPYTIPLDGAPTAMVMAGSGTRIYAAIAGQPLVDVVDTEQYAVVDRITTDVVPTSLAISPREDVLYVGSTSGVEAVTIRDRSVVSSAAFLGSVVDLAVSPNGDQLYVALAGLSHAIAVLDAPRLRVAHVIELDNDPSRILVASY
;
A
#
# COMPACT_ATOMS: atom_id res chain seq x y z
N MET A 1 18.74 -19.86 -36.52
CA MET A 1 20.15 -19.84 -36.97
C MET A 1 20.89 -18.75 -36.21
N ARG A 2 21.87 -19.12 -35.37
CA ARG A 2 22.90 -18.24 -34.75
C ARG A 2 24.12 -18.17 -35.71
N PRO A 3 25.04 -17.19 -35.60
CA PRO A 3 26.18 -17.22 -34.63
C PRO A 3 26.46 -15.83 -33.99
N LEU A 4 26.83 -15.65 -32.71
CA LEU A 4 28.05 -15.97 -31.93
C LEU A 4 29.40 -15.61 -32.58
N VAL A 5 30.02 -14.53 -32.10
CA VAL A 5 31.50 -14.40 -31.98
C VAL A 5 31.83 -13.61 -30.70
N ALA A 6 32.58 -14.25 -29.80
CA ALA A 6 33.27 -13.66 -28.67
C ALA A 6 34.75 -13.45 -29.01
N ARG A 7 35.40 -12.41 -28.46
CA ARG A 7 36.86 -12.37 -28.30
C ARG A 7 37.25 -11.75 -26.96
N PHE A 8 38.03 -12.55 -26.23
CA PHE A 8 38.81 -12.21 -25.05
C PHE A 8 40.00 -11.31 -25.39
N GLY A 9 40.43 -10.50 -24.42
CA GLY A 9 41.72 -9.83 -24.41
C GLY A 9 42.07 -9.34 -23.00
N VAL A 10 42.87 -10.12 -22.29
CA VAL A 10 43.56 -9.77 -21.03
C VAL A 10 44.99 -9.34 -21.39
N LEU A 11 45.52 -8.25 -20.83
CA LEU A 11 46.95 -8.15 -20.45
C LEU A 11 47.25 -6.99 -19.48
N ALA A 12 47.70 -7.39 -18.29
CA ALA A 12 48.79 -6.89 -17.42
C ALA A 12 49.19 -5.40 -17.30
N LEU A 13 49.14 -4.95 -16.04
CA LEU A 13 50.13 -4.23 -15.21
C LEU A 13 51.26 -3.39 -15.87
N THR A 14 51.37 -2.14 -15.39
CA THR A 14 52.66 -1.59 -14.90
C THR A 14 52.42 -0.67 -13.70
N ALA A 15 53.09 -1.00 -12.58
CA ALA A 15 53.22 -0.17 -11.40
C ALA A 15 54.39 0.81 -11.55
N ALA A 16 54.28 1.99 -10.97
CA ALA A 16 55.43 2.84 -10.65
C ALA A 16 55.29 3.35 -9.21
N VAL A 17 56.22 2.88 -8.39
CA VAL A 17 56.46 3.25 -7.00
C VAL A 17 57.28 4.53 -6.96
N ALA A 18 56.96 5.46 -6.06
CA ALA A 18 57.91 6.43 -5.55
C ALA A 18 57.72 6.60 -4.04
N CYS A 19 58.73 6.15 -3.29
CA CYS A 19 58.94 6.39 -1.87
C CYS A 19 59.34 7.85 -1.59
N GLN A 20 58.91 8.38 -0.44
CA GLN A 20 59.73 9.15 0.51
C GLN A 20 58.91 9.30 1.81
N ALA A 21 59.24 8.54 2.87
CA ALA A 21 60.27 8.79 3.88
C ALA A 21 59.75 9.66 5.04
N ALA A 22 59.72 9.02 6.21
CA ALA A 22 59.18 9.49 7.48
C ALA A 22 60.08 10.52 8.17
N GLN A 23 59.51 11.27 9.12
CA GLN A 23 60.19 11.70 10.34
C GLN A 23 59.20 12.11 11.45
N ALA A 24 59.36 11.47 12.61
CA ALA A 24 58.98 11.90 13.96
C ALA A 24 60.26 11.70 14.83
N PRO A 25 60.48 12.30 16.03
CA PRO A 25 59.55 12.19 17.18
C PRO A 25 59.56 13.30 18.29
N GLY A 26 58.44 13.37 19.05
CA GLY A 26 58.32 13.56 20.53
C GLY A 26 58.50 14.97 21.15
N PRO A 27 58.20 15.18 22.47
CA PRO A 27 57.24 14.50 23.37
C PRO A 27 56.35 15.45 24.24
N GLN A 28 55.27 14.86 24.79
CA GLN A 28 54.44 15.16 26.00
C GLN A 28 54.39 16.56 26.68
N ALA A 29 53.15 17.01 27.00
CA ALA A 29 52.73 17.37 28.37
C ALA A 29 51.20 17.49 28.50
N SER A 30 50.71 17.12 29.69
CA SER A 30 49.31 17.00 30.13
C SER A 30 48.73 18.29 30.77
N SER A 31 47.44 18.56 30.54
CA SER A 31 46.48 19.05 31.57
C SER A 31 45.05 19.11 31.00
N GLY A 32 44.06 18.66 31.77
CA GLY A 32 42.65 19.01 31.57
C GLY A 32 42.17 19.94 32.69
N PRO A 33 40.86 20.13 32.89
CA PRO A 33 39.78 20.30 31.93
C PRO A 33 39.20 21.73 32.01
N SER A 34 38.60 22.25 30.93
CA SER A 34 37.75 23.44 31.05
C SER A 34 36.54 23.32 30.13
N ALA A 35 35.37 23.36 30.77
CA ALA A 35 34.08 23.49 30.12
C ALA A 35 34.01 24.82 29.37
N SER A 36 33.71 24.77 28.08
CA SER A 36 33.28 25.94 27.32
C SER A 36 32.32 25.51 26.23
N ALA A 37 31.17 26.18 26.22
CA ALA A 37 30.06 25.97 25.31
C ALA A 37 30.50 26.16 23.85
N VAL A 38 30.23 25.17 23.00
CA VAL A 38 30.48 25.27 21.56
C VAL A 38 29.19 25.73 20.89
N ALA A 39 29.26 26.95 20.37
CA ALA A 39 28.27 27.55 19.49
C ALA A 39 28.07 26.69 18.24
N SER A 40 26.80 26.50 17.87
CA SER A 40 26.37 25.90 16.61
C SER A 40 26.95 26.67 15.42
N SER A 41 27.82 26.02 14.66
CA SER A 41 28.28 26.52 13.37
C SER A 41 27.24 26.14 12.30
N PRO A 42 26.74 27.06 11.47
CA PRO A 42 25.83 26.71 10.38
C PRO A 42 26.62 25.97 9.29
N SER A 43 26.12 24.78 8.91
CA SER A 43 26.61 24.03 7.76
C SER A 43 26.50 24.87 6.47
N PRO A 44 27.44 24.72 5.51
CA PRO A 44 27.40 25.49 4.28
C PRO A 44 26.18 25.09 3.45
N THR A 45 25.37 26.09 3.10
CA THR A 45 24.26 25.99 2.16
C THR A 45 24.81 25.56 0.80
N PRO A 46 24.19 24.61 0.08
CA PRO A 46 24.59 24.29 -1.29
C PRO A 46 24.44 25.54 -2.15
N ALA A 47 25.47 25.85 -2.93
CA ALA A 47 25.44 26.99 -3.85
C ALA A 47 24.29 26.82 -4.85
N ALA A 48 23.39 27.80 -4.89
CA ALA A 48 22.31 27.87 -5.86
C ALA A 48 22.89 27.87 -7.28
N SER A 49 22.35 27.02 -8.16
CA SER A 49 22.64 27.09 -9.59
C SER A 49 22.27 28.49 -10.12
N PRO A 50 23.06 29.08 -11.05
CA PRO A 50 22.84 30.43 -11.54
C PRO A 50 21.45 30.53 -12.18
N THR A 51 20.57 31.30 -11.55
CA THR A 51 19.22 31.56 -12.04
C THR A 51 19.31 32.55 -13.19
N VAL A 52 18.87 32.14 -14.39
CA VAL A 52 18.60 33.10 -15.46
C VAL A 52 17.50 34.04 -14.95
N PRO A 53 17.73 35.36 -14.88
CA PRO A 53 16.73 36.29 -14.39
C PRO A 53 15.63 36.45 -15.44
N TYR A 54 14.40 36.10 -15.08
CA TYR A 54 13.21 36.33 -15.90
C TYR A 54 12.61 37.71 -15.62
N PRO A 55 11.85 38.30 -16.55
CA PRO A 55 11.15 39.55 -16.29
C PRO A 55 10.24 39.41 -15.07
N SER A 56 10.31 40.37 -14.16
CA SER A 56 9.42 40.40 -12.99
C SER A 56 8.05 40.97 -13.38
N ARG A 57 6.98 40.36 -12.89
CA ARG A 57 5.60 40.72 -13.22
C ARG A 57 4.68 40.49 -12.03
N GLU A 58 3.77 41.43 -11.79
CA GLU A 58 2.70 41.26 -10.81
C GLU A 58 1.72 40.15 -11.23
N GLY A 59 1.39 39.28 -10.28
CA GLY A 59 0.45 38.19 -10.44
C GLY A 59 -0.98 38.59 -10.11
N THR A 60 -1.93 37.98 -10.81
CA THR A 60 -3.36 38.07 -10.50
C THR A 60 -3.96 36.66 -10.48
N CYS A 61 -4.98 36.44 -9.66
CA CYS A 61 -5.63 35.13 -9.56
C CYS A 61 -6.23 34.70 -10.89
N ALA A 62 -6.21 33.39 -11.16
CA ALA A 62 -6.57 32.76 -12.42
C ALA A 62 -5.81 33.30 -13.66
N MET A 63 -4.64 33.94 -13.48
CA MET A 63 -3.87 34.42 -14.62
C MET A 63 -3.43 33.26 -15.52
N ARG A 64 -3.54 33.48 -16.83
CA ARG A 64 -3.04 32.55 -17.85
C ARG A 64 -1.60 32.91 -18.20
N VAL A 65 -0.68 31.99 -17.98
CA VAL A 65 0.76 32.20 -18.18
C VAL A 65 1.21 31.52 -19.47
N SER A 66 1.79 32.30 -20.37
CA SER A 66 2.30 31.82 -21.68
C SER A 66 3.78 32.15 -21.91
N GLU A 67 4.44 32.79 -20.94
CA GLU A 67 5.84 33.20 -21.02
C GLU A 67 6.52 33.05 -19.65
N SER A 68 7.83 32.87 -19.64
CA SER A 68 8.61 32.77 -18.40
C SER A 68 8.67 34.12 -17.67
N PHE A 69 8.45 34.12 -16.36
CA PHE A 69 8.51 35.32 -15.54
C PHE A 69 8.85 35.00 -14.09
N THR A 70 9.21 36.03 -13.33
CA THR A 70 9.30 35.99 -11.87
C THR A 70 8.13 36.75 -11.24
N LEU A 71 7.36 36.08 -10.40
CA LEU A 71 6.25 36.70 -9.66
C LEU A 71 6.77 37.79 -8.72
N ALA A 72 6.08 38.94 -8.67
CA ALA A 72 6.50 40.11 -7.91
C ALA A 72 5.74 40.35 -6.59
N ASN A 73 4.69 39.55 -6.31
CA ASN A 73 3.81 39.75 -5.18
C ASN A 73 3.17 38.46 -4.68
N ASP A 74 2.77 38.45 -3.40
CA ASP A 74 1.89 37.43 -2.86
C ASP A 74 0.48 37.54 -3.46
N MET A 75 -0.24 36.43 -3.52
CA MET A 75 -1.61 36.36 -4.02
C MET A 75 -2.54 35.65 -3.04
N THR A 76 -3.77 36.14 -2.92
CA THR A 76 -4.87 35.47 -2.20
C THR A 76 -6.04 35.30 -3.14
N CYS A 77 -6.40 34.05 -3.42
CA CYS A 77 -7.32 33.67 -4.49
C CYS A 77 -8.57 32.98 -3.95
N ALA A 78 -9.72 33.31 -4.55
CA ALA A 78 -10.99 32.64 -4.28
C ALA A 78 -11.18 31.32 -5.07
N GLY A 79 -10.25 31.04 -5.99
CA GLY A 79 -10.20 29.84 -6.84
C GLY A 79 -8.75 29.57 -7.24
N ASP A 80 -8.50 29.24 -8.51
CA ASP A 80 -7.14 29.00 -9.00
C ASP A 80 -6.21 30.23 -8.87
N GLY A 81 -4.95 29.97 -8.54
CA GLY A 81 -3.89 30.99 -8.53
C GLY A 81 -3.40 31.30 -9.94
N MET A 82 -2.77 30.32 -10.59
CA MET A 82 -2.24 30.44 -11.95
C MET A 82 -2.59 29.23 -12.81
N VAL A 83 -2.83 29.47 -14.10
CA VAL A 83 -3.00 28.42 -15.11
C VAL A 83 -1.93 28.60 -16.18
N ILE A 84 -1.06 27.61 -16.32
CA ILE A 84 0.00 27.62 -17.33
C ILE A 84 -0.56 27.06 -18.63
N VAL A 85 -0.29 27.74 -19.75
CA VAL A 85 -0.96 27.50 -21.04
C VAL A 85 0.01 27.40 -22.22
N ALA A 86 1.31 27.26 -21.95
CA ALA A 86 2.33 27.11 -22.98
C ALA A 86 3.48 26.22 -22.48
N ASP A 87 4.21 25.66 -23.44
CA ASP A 87 5.38 24.81 -23.22
C ASP A 87 6.65 25.63 -22.98
N ASN A 88 7.69 24.96 -22.48
CA ASN A 88 9.08 25.47 -22.42
C ASN A 88 9.22 26.80 -21.68
N LEU A 89 8.51 26.94 -20.55
CA LEU A 89 8.56 28.15 -19.74
C LEU A 89 8.90 27.86 -18.29
N THR A 90 9.43 28.86 -17.61
CA THR A 90 9.69 28.83 -16.18
C THR A 90 8.84 29.88 -15.47
N VAL A 91 8.03 29.44 -14.50
CA VAL A 91 7.41 30.31 -13.52
C VAL A 91 8.23 30.24 -12.25
N ASP A 92 8.98 31.31 -12.01
CA ASP A 92 9.64 31.54 -10.74
C ASP A 92 8.68 32.30 -9.83
N LEU A 93 8.23 31.69 -8.74
CA LEU A 93 7.31 32.33 -7.81
C LEU A 93 8.01 33.41 -6.95
N GLY A 94 9.32 33.64 -7.12
CA GLY A 94 10.03 34.77 -6.50
C GLY A 94 10.11 34.72 -4.97
N GLY A 95 9.87 33.56 -4.36
CA GLY A 95 9.73 33.40 -2.91
C GLY A 95 8.35 33.82 -2.38
N HIS A 96 7.42 34.22 -3.25
CA HIS A 96 6.09 34.69 -2.88
C HIS A 96 5.13 33.54 -2.54
N THR A 97 4.09 33.89 -1.79
CA THR A 97 3.04 32.98 -1.35
C THR A 97 1.76 33.15 -2.15
N LEU A 98 1.27 32.03 -2.67
CA LEU A 98 -0.08 31.88 -3.20
C LEU A 98 -0.96 31.26 -2.10
N THR A 99 -2.05 31.93 -1.77
CA THR A 99 -3.02 31.49 -0.75
C THR A 99 -4.37 31.21 -1.39
N GLY A 100 -4.90 30.02 -1.18
CA GLY A 100 -6.21 29.61 -1.67
C GLY A 100 -7.35 29.86 -0.68
N PRO A 101 -8.60 29.54 -1.07
CA PRO A 101 -9.79 29.77 -0.25
C PRO A 101 -9.99 28.74 0.87
N GLY A 102 -9.17 27.69 0.92
CA GLY A 102 -9.30 26.53 1.79
C GLY A 102 -9.19 25.21 1.01
N MET A 103 -8.99 24.10 1.72
CA MET A 103 -8.83 22.77 1.13
C MET A 103 -10.08 22.21 0.42
N GLY A 104 -11.23 22.87 0.58
CA GLY A 104 -12.54 22.37 0.13
C GLY A 104 -13.08 21.20 0.97
N PRO A 105 -14.36 20.82 0.82
CA PRO A 105 -14.93 19.63 1.44
C PRO A 105 -14.19 18.34 1.04
N GLN A 106 -14.37 17.28 1.82
CA GLN A 106 -13.85 15.97 1.44
C GLN A 106 -14.76 15.35 0.40
N THR A 107 -14.27 15.17 -0.83
CA THR A 107 -14.98 14.45 -1.87
C THR A 107 -14.15 13.22 -2.24
N TRP A 108 -14.55 12.08 -1.70
CA TRP A 108 -14.16 10.78 -2.27
C TRP A 108 -15.24 10.39 -3.29
N PRO A 109 -14.91 9.71 -4.40
CA PRO A 109 -13.58 9.21 -4.80
C PRO A 109 -12.72 10.15 -5.67
N LEU A 110 -13.30 11.20 -6.22
CA LEU A 110 -12.60 12.08 -7.15
C LEU A 110 -11.89 13.22 -6.40
N PRO A 111 -10.58 13.46 -6.65
CA PRO A 111 -9.88 14.57 -6.02
C PRO A 111 -10.61 15.87 -6.36
N GLN A 112 -11.01 16.63 -5.33
CA GLN A 112 -11.54 17.97 -5.53
C GLN A 112 -10.39 18.87 -6.02
N LEU A 113 -10.54 19.43 -7.22
CA LEU A 113 -9.56 20.31 -7.84
C LEU A 113 -10.12 21.72 -8.03
N ASP A 114 -11.12 22.11 -7.23
CA ASP A 114 -11.85 23.37 -7.36
C ASP A 114 -10.95 24.61 -7.17
N SER A 115 -9.86 24.46 -6.41
CA SER A 115 -8.86 25.50 -6.23
C SER A 115 -7.45 24.93 -6.30
N VAL A 116 -6.65 25.43 -7.23
CA VAL A 116 -5.27 25.01 -7.45
C VAL A 116 -4.33 26.22 -7.43
N GLY A 117 -3.23 26.13 -6.68
CA GLY A 117 -2.23 27.20 -6.62
C GLY A 117 -1.59 27.45 -7.99
N VAL A 118 -0.97 26.41 -8.56
CA VAL A 118 -0.47 26.42 -9.94
C VAL A 118 -0.95 25.17 -10.69
N ARG A 119 -1.74 25.38 -11.75
CA ARG A 119 -2.28 24.31 -12.60
C ARG A 119 -1.57 24.27 -13.93
N VAL A 120 -1.10 23.09 -14.33
CA VAL A 120 -0.47 22.84 -15.64
C VAL A 120 -1.03 21.55 -16.23
N GLY A 121 -1.53 21.60 -17.46
CA GLY A 121 -2.15 20.45 -18.12
C GLY A 121 -1.74 20.31 -19.58
N GLY A 122 -1.22 19.14 -19.97
CA GLY A 122 -0.93 18.82 -21.38
C GLY A 122 0.28 19.55 -21.97
N HIS A 123 1.28 19.87 -21.14
CA HIS A 123 2.42 20.70 -21.53
C HIS A 123 3.78 20.03 -21.30
N THR A 124 4.82 20.54 -21.97
CA THR A 124 6.19 20.05 -21.83
C THR A 124 7.19 21.15 -21.47
N GLY A 125 8.28 20.81 -20.80
CA GLY A 125 9.35 21.76 -20.50
C GLY A 125 8.95 22.87 -19.53
N VAL A 126 7.95 22.63 -18.67
CA VAL A 126 7.48 23.64 -17.71
C VAL A 126 8.21 23.47 -16.39
N THR A 127 8.79 24.55 -15.87
CA THR A 127 9.40 24.58 -14.53
C THR A 127 8.62 25.52 -13.62
N ILE A 128 8.13 25.01 -12.48
CA ILE A 128 7.59 25.84 -11.40
C ILE A 128 8.59 25.83 -10.25
N ARG A 129 9.00 27.00 -9.76
CA ARG A 129 10.06 27.05 -8.75
C ARG A 129 9.94 28.19 -7.75
N ASN A 130 10.65 28.05 -6.63
CA ASN A 130 10.97 29.11 -5.68
C ASN A 130 9.74 29.90 -5.18
N GLY A 131 8.92 29.28 -4.34
CA GLY A 131 7.81 29.98 -3.70
C GLY A 131 6.94 29.04 -2.88
N LYS A 132 5.76 29.52 -2.48
CA LYS A 132 4.89 28.80 -1.55
C LYS A 132 3.44 28.75 -2.01
N THR A 133 2.78 27.60 -1.83
CA THR A 133 1.33 27.45 -2.00
C THR A 133 0.67 26.96 -0.72
N THR A 134 -0.42 27.59 -0.29
CA THR A 134 -1.14 27.21 0.93
C THR A 134 -2.66 27.34 0.79
N ALA A 135 -3.39 26.52 1.55
CA ALA A 135 -4.86 26.56 1.64
C ALA A 135 -5.58 26.35 0.29
N PHE A 136 -5.04 25.54 -0.60
CA PHE A 136 -5.71 25.09 -1.83
C PHE A 136 -6.21 23.65 -1.71
N SER A 137 -7.12 23.25 -2.58
CA SER A 137 -7.41 21.84 -2.83
C SER A 137 -6.17 21.13 -3.40
N THR A 138 -5.36 21.81 -4.22
CA THR A 138 -4.03 21.33 -4.62
C THR A 138 -3.02 22.47 -4.70
N GLY A 139 -1.83 22.32 -4.11
CA GLY A 139 -0.77 23.32 -4.18
C GLY A 139 -0.28 23.49 -5.62
N ILE A 140 0.35 22.44 -6.16
CA ILE A 140 0.71 22.35 -7.59
C ILE A 140 0.09 21.10 -8.19
N TYR A 141 -0.62 21.29 -9.32
CA TYR A 141 -1.22 20.21 -10.07
C TYR A 141 -0.61 20.11 -11.47
N PHE A 142 0.09 19.01 -11.73
CA PHE A 142 0.58 18.61 -13.06
C PHE A 142 -0.29 17.48 -13.58
N ILE A 143 -0.89 17.66 -14.75
CA ILE A 143 -1.65 16.63 -15.46
C ILE A 143 -1.16 16.52 -16.91
N ASP A 144 -0.99 15.30 -17.41
CA ASP A 144 -0.57 15.05 -18.80
C ASP A 144 0.74 15.78 -19.17
N MET A 145 1.68 15.86 -18.23
CA MET A 145 2.92 16.63 -18.37
C MET A 145 4.08 15.77 -18.85
N VAL A 146 5.00 16.35 -19.62
CA VAL A 146 6.22 15.66 -20.07
C VAL A 146 7.46 16.51 -19.85
N SER A 147 8.53 15.93 -19.28
CA SER A 147 9.85 16.60 -19.16
C SER A 147 9.77 17.98 -18.49
N SER A 148 9.18 18.02 -17.30
CA SER A 148 8.85 19.24 -16.56
C SER A 148 9.33 19.14 -15.11
N SER A 149 9.43 20.25 -14.37
CA SER A 149 9.98 20.26 -13.02
C SER A 149 9.25 21.13 -12.00
N ILE A 150 9.33 20.69 -10.74
CA ILE A 150 8.96 21.45 -9.54
C ILE A 150 10.22 21.55 -8.68
N GLU A 151 10.68 22.77 -8.39
CA GLU A 151 12.01 23.00 -7.78
C GLU A 151 11.93 24.04 -6.65
N SER A 152 12.40 23.69 -5.45
CA SER A 152 12.43 24.65 -4.33
C SER A 152 11.07 25.29 -4.04
N VAL A 153 10.00 24.49 -4.08
CA VAL A 153 8.65 24.94 -3.74
C VAL A 153 8.25 24.41 -2.37
N THR A 154 7.63 25.27 -1.57
CA THR A 154 6.98 24.87 -0.31
C THR A 154 5.47 24.72 -0.51
N THR A 155 4.90 23.59 -0.12
CA THR A 155 3.45 23.40 -0.04
C THR A 155 3.02 23.16 1.40
N LEU A 156 2.02 23.90 1.85
CA LEU A 156 1.59 23.90 3.23
C LEU A 156 0.07 23.85 3.35
N ARG A 157 -0.49 22.92 4.13
CA ARG A 157 -1.94 22.91 4.46
C ARG A 157 -2.85 22.93 3.23
N ASN A 158 -2.48 22.19 2.20
CA ASN A 158 -3.33 21.89 1.05
C ASN A 158 -3.94 20.50 1.20
N ARG A 159 -5.00 20.19 0.45
CA ARG A 159 -5.46 18.80 0.38
C ARG A 159 -4.42 17.92 -0.32
N PHE A 160 -3.91 18.35 -1.48
CA PHE A 160 -2.72 17.78 -2.09
C PHE A 160 -1.60 18.83 -2.09
N GLY A 161 -0.41 18.48 -1.58
CA GLY A 161 0.77 19.33 -1.71
C GLY A 161 1.17 19.41 -3.17
N PHE A 162 1.71 18.31 -3.68
CA PHE A 162 1.94 18.09 -5.11
C PHE A 162 1.10 16.92 -5.60
N TYR A 163 0.35 17.15 -6.68
CA TYR A 163 -0.35 16.10 -7.39
C TYR A 163 0.13 16.04 -8.83
N ILE A 164 0.74 14.92 -9.19
CA ILE A 164 1.29 14.65 -10.52
C ILE A 164 0.50 13.48 -11.09
N HIS A 165 -0.25 13.73 -12.15
CA HIS A 165 -1.20 12.78 -12.74
C HIS A 165 -0.88 12.56 -14.22
N ALA A 166 -0.90 11.31 -14.66
CA ALA A 166 -0.74 10.93 -16.07
C ALA A 166 0.50 11.56 -16.75
N SER A 167 1.60 11.72 -16.02
CA SER A 167 2.76 12.51 -16.44
C SER A 167 4.02 11.68 -16.58
N GLN A 168 4.99 12.13 -17.37
CA GLN A 168 6.24 11.40 -17.61
C GLN A 168 7.46 12.31 -17.49
N LYS A 169 8.56 11.76 -16.97
CA LYS A 169 9.85 12.48 -16.86
C LYS A 169 9.72 13.77 -16.04
N ILE A 170 9.02 13.70 -14.92
CA ILE A 170 8.89 14.84 -14.01
C ILE A 170 10.07 14.84 -13.03
N THR A 171 10.64 16.01 -12.78
CA THR A 171 11.64 16.17 -11.70
C THR A 171 11.03 16.98 -10.57
N VAL A 172 10.97 16.41 -9.36
CA VAL A 172 10.62 17.15 -8.14
C VAL A 172 11.86 17.18 -7.25
N LYS A 173 12.38 18.37 -6.96
CA LYS A 173 13.57 18.49 -6.15
C LYS A 173 13.59 19.68 -5.21
N ASP A 174 14.40 19.54 -4.16
CA ASP A 174 14.73 20.60 -3.21
C ASP A 174 13.49 21.25 -2.57
N SER A 175 12.37 20.51 -2.52
CA SER A 175 11.05 21.06 -2.18
C SER A 175 10.57 20.57 -0.82
N ASP A 176 9.69 21.35 -0.20
CA ASP A 176 9.18 21.13 1.14
C ASP A 176 7.66 20.94 1.12
N VAL A 177 7.17 19.80 1.59
CA VAL A 177 5.78 19.37 1.48
C VAL A 177 5.27 19.01 2.87
N GLU A 178 4.67 19.98 3.54
CA GLU A 178 4.29 19.82 4.95
C GLU A 178 2.83 20.10 5.25
N PHE A 179 2.31 19.40 6.27
CA PHE A 179 0.98 19.64 6.83
C PHE A 179 -0.18 19.58 5.83
N ASN A 180 0.00 18.93 4.69
CA ASN A 180 -1.05 18.67 3.72
C ASN A 180 -1.85 17.43 4.14
N ILE A 181 -2.96 17.13 3.46
CA ILE A 181 -3.64 15.85 3.61
C ILE A 181 -2.87 14.76 2.85
N TYR A 182 -2.55 15.01 1.59
CA TYR A 182 -1.62 14.25 0.76
C TYR A 182 -0.35 15.06 0.58
N GLY A 183 0.80 14.43 0.81
CA GLY A 183 2.10 15.06 0.56
C GLY A 183 2.37 15.14 -0.94
N LEU A 184 3.25 14.26 -1.43
CA LEU A 184 3.60 14.14 -2.84
C LEU A 184 2.90 12.90 -3.41
N HIS A 185 1.98 13.09 -4.35
CA HIS A 185 1.21 12.02 -4.98
C HIS A 185 1.51 11.93 -6.49
N LEU A 186 2.04 10.78 -6.92
CA LEU A 186 2.15 10.38 -8.32
C LEU A 186 1.05 9.38 -8.65
N GLN A 187 0.24 9.69 -9.65
CA GLN A 187 -0.80 8.81 -10.16
C GLN A 187 -0.59 8.57 -11.65
N SER A 188 -0.50 7.30 -12.05
CA SER A 188 -0.27 6.92 -13.45
C SER A 188 0.89 7.67 -14.09
N SER A 189 1.97 7.90 -13.32
CA SER A 189 3.08 8.77 -13.72
C SER A 189 4.40 8.03 -13.69
N ASP A 190 5.17 8.17 -14.76
CA ASP A 190 6.31 7.29 -15.03
C ASP A 190 7.62 8.06 -15.22
N ASP A 191 8.73 7.33 -15.12
CA ASP A 191 10.06 7.78 -15.52
C ASP A 191 10.51 9.09 -14.84
N SER A 192 10.00 9.36 -13.63
CA SER A 192 10.20 10.62 -12.89
C SER A 192 11.29 10.48 -11.81
N VAL A 193 11.87 11.61 -11.41
CA VAL A 193 12.92 11.71 -10.40
C VAL A 193 12.44 12.58 -9.25
N LEU A 194 12.39 12.00 -8.04
CA LEU A 194 12.05 12.70 -6.81
C LEU A 194 13.28 12.73 -5.93
N THR A 195 13.89 13.91 -5.75
CA THR A 195 15.15 14.00 -5.01
C THR A 195 15.29 15.18 -4.06
N ASN A 196 15.93 14.96 -2.91
CA ASN A 196 16.19 16.00 -1.92
C ASN A 196 14.95 16.78 -1.46
N ASN A 197 13.80 16.09 -1.31
CA ASN A 197 12.57 16.68 -0.81
C ASN A 197 12.34 16.35 0.66
N LEU A 198 11.68 17.27 1.38
CA LEU A 198 11.11 17.02 2.71
C LEU A 198 9.62 16.74 2.57
N LEU A 199 9.17 15.54 2.96
CA LEU A 199 7.78 15.10 2.90
C LEU A 199 7.30 14.79 4.32
N ALA A 200 6.75 15.78 5.02
CA ALA A 200 6.62 15.70 6.46
C ALA A 200 5.26 16.12 7.04
N ARG A 201 4.85 15.49 8.13
CA ARG A 201 3.72 15.91 8.97
C ARG A 201 2.37 16.01 8.25
N GLN A 202 2.10 15.15 7.28
CA GLN A 202 0.76 15.08 6.69
C GLN A 202 -0.28 14.71 7.77
N THR A 203 -1.48 15.30 7.71
CA THR A 203 -2.31 15.54 8.91
C THR A 203 -3.62 14.76 9.03
N TYR A 204 -4.04 14.03 8.01
CA TYR A 204 -5.35 13.37 7.99
C TYR A 204 -5.19 11.86 7.91
N ASN A 205 -5.91 11.11 8.76
CA ASN A 205 -5.94 9.65 8.65
C ASN A 205 -6.81 9.24 7.44
N SER A 206 -6.59 8.05 6.88
CA SER A 206 -7.03 7.59 5.56
C SER A 206 -8.37 8.18 5.00
N PRO A 207 -8.50 8.38 3.69
CA PRO A 207 -7.46 8.24 2.68
C PRO A 207 -6.71 9.57 2.68
N GLY A 208 -5.42 9.51 3.04
CA GLY A 208 -4.62 10.69 3.34
C GLY A 208 -3.56 10.36 4.39
N GLY A 209 -2.77 11.37 4.75
CA GLY A 209 -1.70 11.25 5.73
C GLY A 209 -0.44 10.63 5.18
N TYR A 210 -0.32 10.56 3.84
CA TYR A 210 0.81 9.96 3.14
C TYR A 210 1.92 10.99 2.92
N GLY A 211 3.15 10.66 3.29
CA GLY A 211 4.32 11.46 2.90
C GLY A 211 4.53 11.40 1.38
N LEU A 212 4.74 10.18 0.88
CA LEU A 212 4.88 9.86 -0.54
C LEU A 212 3.87 8.79 -0.94
N TYR A 213 3.05 9.07 -1.97
CA TYR A 213 2.10 8.12 -2.54
C TYR A 213 2.36 7.92 -4.03
N LEU A 214 2.60 6.69 -4.47
CA LEU A 214 2.60 6.27 -5.87
C LEU A 214 1.43 5.32 -6.14
N TYR A 215 0.60 5.65 -7.13
CA TYR A 215 -0.46 4.80 -7.65
C TYR A 215 -0.25 4.52 -9.13
N ALA A 216 -0.28 3.25 -9.56
CA ALA A 216 -0.17 2.84 -10.97
C ALA A 216 1.03 3.48 -11.71
N SER A 217 2.13 3.73 -11.00
CA SER A 217 3.24 4.57 -11.43
C SER A 217 4.54 3.76 -11.53
N SER A 218 5.29 3.93 -12.61
CA SER A 218 6.40 3.02 -12.96
C SER A 218 7.72 3.71 -13.25
N ARG A 219 8.83 3.00 -13.04
CA ARG A 219 10.19 3.43 -13.45
C ARG A 219 10.62 4.78 -12.86
N ASN A 220 10.10 5.15 -11.69
CA ASN A 220 10.50 6.36 -10.98
C ASN A 220 11.74 6.11 -10.10
N ARG A 221 12.56 7.14 -9.91
CA ARG A 221 13.72 7.12 -9.02
C ARG A 221 13.52 8.07 -7.85
N ILE A 222 13.62 7.55 -6.63
CA ILE A 222 13.31 8.28 -5.39
C ILE A 222 14.54 8.23 -4.49
N THR A 223 15.25 9.36 -4.35
CA THR A 223 16.54 9.40 -3.62
C THR A 223 16.71 10.66 -2.79
N ASP A 224 17.51 10.60 -1.74
CA ASP A 224 17.90 11.77 -0.93
C ASP A 224 16.72 12.49 -0.26
N ASN A 225 15.53 11.89 -0.21
CA ASN A 225 14.37 12.49 0.41
C ASN A 225 14.34 12.21 1.92
N THR A 226 13.73 13.10 2.68
CA THR A 226 13.38 12.87 4.09
C THR A 226 11.87 12.78 4.22
N ILE A 227 11.39 11.61 4.66
CA ILE A 227 9.97 11.32 4.87
C ILE A 227 9.73 11.23 6.38
N ASP A 228 9.05 12.23 6.95
CA ASP A 228 9.06 12.45 8.41
C ASP A 228 7.66 12.62 9.03
N SER A 229 7.34 11.80 10.03
CA SER A 229 6.22 12.02 10.97
C SER A 229 4.85 12.21 10.29
N ASN A 230 4.56 11.43 9.26
CA ASN A 230 3.26 11.43 8.59
C ASN A 230 2.27 10.53 9.34
N ILE A 231 1.02 10.99 9.52
CA ILE A 231 0.04 10.36 10.43
C ILE A 231 -0.50 9.01 9.93
N ASN A 232 -0.36 8.71 8.64
CA ASN A 232 -0.70 7.41 8.06
C ASN A 232 0.59 6.72 7.60
N TRP A 233 0.79 6.48 6.31
CA TRP A 233 2.03 5.87 5.82
C TRP A 233 3.09 6.92 5.48
N GLY A 234 4.35 6.62 5.79
CA GLY A 234 5.47 7.41 5.27
C GLY A 234 5.53 7.32 3.74
N ILE A 235 5.70 6.10 3.24
CA ILE A 235 5.71 5.78 1.80
C ILE A 235 4.63 4.73 1.52
N TRP A 236 3.84 4.95 0.49
CA TRP A 236 2.80 4.01 0.07
C TRP A 236 2.82 3.80 -1.43
N PHE A 237 3.00 2.56 -1.87
CA PHE A 237 2.97 2.15 -3.27
C PHE A 237 1.78 1.23 -3.52
N SER A 238 0.95 1.61 -4.49
CA SER A 238 -0.21 0.82 -4.93
C SER A 238 -0.18 0.60 -6.43
N ASP A 239 -0.05 -0.65 -6.87
CA ASP A 239 0.07 -0.98 -8.30
C ASP A 239 1.25 -0.24 -8.97
N ALA A 240 2.26 0.13 -8.17
CA ALA A 240 3.45 0.84 -8.61
C ALA A 240 4.57 -0.18 -8.84
N LYS A 241 5.27 -0.08 -9.96
CA LYS A 241 6.19 -1.12 -10.42
C LYS A 241 7.50 -0.57 -10.98
N GLU A 242 8.56 -1.37 -10.92
CA GLU A 242 9.87 -1.02 -11.51
C GLU A 242 10.48 0.30 -10.98
N ASN A 243 10.05 0.78 -9.82
CA ASN A 243 10.61 1.98 -9.20
C ASN A 243 11.91 1.65 -8.44
N VAL A 244 12.81 2.62 -8.29
CA VAL A 244 14.10 2.46 -7.58
C VAL A 244 14.20 3.47 -6.44
N ILE A 245 14.34 2.98 -5.20
CA ILE A 245 14.21 3.75 -3.96
C ILE A 245 15.39 3.45 -3.06
N PHE A 246 16.29 4.41 -2.88
CA PHE A 246 17.47 4.27 -2.03
C PHE A 246 17.96 5.66 -1.61
N HIS A 247 18.82 5.72 -0.59
CA HIS A 247 19.33 6.99 -0.03
C HIS A 247 18.23 7.90 0.51
N ASN A 248 17.13 7.36 1.05
CA ASN A 248 16.11 8.17 1.72
C ASN A 248 16.20 8.00 3.24
N ASN A 249 15.81 9.04 3.98
CA ASN A 249 15.63 9.00 5.42
C ASN A 249 14.13 8.82 5.74
N VAL A 250 13.75 7.68 6.32
CA VAL A 250 12.36 7.42 6.75
C VAL A 250 12.29 7.43 8.27
N VAL A 251 11.59 8.41 8.85
CA VAL A 251 11.62 8.69 10.29
C VAL A 251 10.25 9.07 10.85
N GLY A 252 9.91 8.58 12.04
CA GLY A 252 8.71 9.01 12.77
C GLY A 252 7.36 8.64 12.13
N ASN A 253 7.34 7.89 11.03
CA ASN A 253 6.11 7.42 10.37
C ASN A 253 5.64 6.11 11.01
N ASN A 254 4.33 5.94 11.17
CA ASN A 254 3.76 4.70 11.68
C ASN A 254 2.42 4.35 10.98
N PRO A 255 2.44 3.48 9.96
CA PRO A 255 3.58 2.65 9.55
C PRO A 255 4.55 3.35 8.57
N PRO A 256 5.80 2.86 8.43
CA PRO A 256 6.84 3.52 7.65
C PRO A 256 6.66 3.38 6.13
N VAL A 257 6.39 2.17 5.64
CA VAL A 257 6.36 1.87 4.21
C VAL A 257 5.46 0.69 3.88
N SER A 258 4.70 0.78 2.79
CA SER A 258 4.06 -0.39 2.16
C SER A 258 4.29 -0.44 0.65
N ASP A 259 4.50 -1.65 0.15
CA ASP A 259 4.59 -1.99 -1.27
C ASP A 259 3.79 -3.27 -1.53
N ASN A 260 2.80 -3.17 -2.43
CA ASN A 260 1.89 -4.26 -2.72
C ASN A 260 2.14 -4.95 -4.06
N THR A 261 3.22 -4.60 -4.77
CA THR A 261 3.54 -5.19 -6.08
C THR A 261 4.73 -6.14 -5.94
N GLU A 262 4.45 -7.44 -5.95
CA GLU A 262 5.45 -8.50 -5.76
C GLU A 262 6.61 -8.41 -6.76
N GLY A 263 7.85 -8.45 -6.25
CA GLY A 263 9.06 -8.62 -7.05
C GLY A 263 9.40 -7.47 -8.00
N SER A 264 8.71 -6.33 -7.95
CA SER A 264 8.82 -5.31 -8.99
C SER A 264 9.67 -4.09 -8.62
N ASN A 265 9.40 -3.43 -7.48
CA ASN A 265 10.18 -2.26 -7.07
C ASN A 265 11.51 -2.67 -6.43
N VAL A 266 12.52 -1.81 -6.50
CA VAL A 266 13.86 -2.08 -5.97
C VAL A 266 14.17 -1.07 -4.87
N TRP A 267 14.27 -1.54 -3.64
CA TRP A 267 14.50 -0.71 -2.44
C TRP A 267 15.98 -0.45 -2.13
N TYR A 268 16.84 -0.54 -3.16
CA TYR A 268 18.27 -0.29 -3.08
C TYR A 268 18.86 0.04 -4.46
N ASP A 269 20.05 0.64 -4.48
CA ASP A 269 20.84 0.76 -5.70
C ASP A 269 21.62 -0.52 -5.99
N LYS A 270 21.38 -1.12 -7.16
CA LYS A 270 21.99 -2.41 -7.53
C LYS A 270 23.50 -2.34 -7.74
N GLN A 271 24.04 -1.17 -8.06
CA GLN A 271 25.45 -1.00 -8.36
C GLN A 271 26.26 -0.80 -7.08
N THR A 272 25.81 0.07 -6.19
CA THR A 272 26.51 0.35 -4.93
C THR A 272 26.12 -0.59 -3.81
N LYS A 273 25.00 -1.32 -3.96
CA LYS A 273 24.38 -2.14 -2.90
C LYS A 273 24.10 -1.29 -1.67
N GLU A 274 23.36 -0.21 -1.88
CA GLU A 274 23.01 0.75 -0.82
C GLU A 274 21.51 0.99 -0.82
N GLY A 275 20.89 0.91 0.36
CA GLY A 275 19.47 1.07 0.57
C GLY A 275 19.11 2.42 1.17
N ASN A 276 18.10 2.40 2.04
CA ASN A 276 17.56 3.56 2.74
C ASN A 276 17.96 3.53 4.22
N TRP A 277 17.77 4.64 4.92
CA TRP A 277 17.85 4.67 6.37
C TRP A 277 16.45 4.66 6.98
N TRP A 278 16.22 3.72 7.89
CA TRP A 278 14.94 3.52 8.58
C TRP A 278 15.13 3.76 10.08
N ALA A 279 14.40 4.73 10.65
CA ALA A 279 14.59 5.11 12.05
C ALA A 279 14.25 3.99 13.06
N ASP A 280 13.41 3.04 12.65
CA ASP A 280 13.01 1.87 13.43
C ASP A 280 13.89 0.64 13.19
N TYR A 281 14.85 0.69 12.25
CA TYR A 281 15.76 -0.43 12.01
C TYR A 281 16.62 -0.74 13.25
N LYS A 282 16.62 -2.02 13.65
CA LYS A 282 17.35 -2.52 14.84
C LYS A 282 18.47 -3.52 14.49
N GLY A 283 18.72 -3.77 13.21
CA GLY A 283 19.79 -4.67 12.81
C GLY A 283 21.18 -4.08 13.11
N LYS A 284 22.19 -4.93 13.02
CA LYS A 284 23.58 -4.61 13.35
C LYS A 284 24.41 -4.48 12.07
N ASP A 285 25.50 -3.76 12.18
CA ASP A 285 26.57 -3.65 11.18
C ASP A 285 27.83 -4.25 11.82
N ALA A 286 28.08 -5.53 11.59
CA ALA A 286 29.16 -6.27 12.25
C ALA A 286 30.52 -6.03 11.58
N ASP A 287 30.54 -5.68 10.30
CA ASP A 287 31.76 -5.46 9.52
C ASP A 287 32.15 -3.97 9.38
N ASN A 288 31.34 -3.08 9.93
CA ASN A 288 31.51 -1.62 10.00
C ASN A 288 31.64 -0.98 8.62
N ASP A 289 30.77 -1.37 7.68
CA ASP A 289 30.67 -0.73 6.37
C ASP A 289 29.56 0.35 6.28
N SER A 290 28.86 0.61 7.39
CA SER A 290 27.70 1.51 7.54
C SER A 290 26.37 0.99 6.99
N ILE A 291 26.31 -0.26 6.54
CA ILE A 291 25.13 -1.00 6.10
C ILE A 291 24.82 -2.08 7.13
N GLY A 292 23.53 -2.31 7.37
CA GLY A 292 23.09 -3.35 8.27
C GLY A 292 23.10 -4.74 7.63
N ASP A 293 23.52 -5.74 8.38
CA ASP A 293 23.65 -7.14 7.93
C ASP A 293 22.32 -7.89 7.82
N THR A 294 21.21 -7.26 8.24
CA THR A 294 19.87 -7.86 8.21
C THR A 294 18.95 -7.03 7.33
N PRO A 295 18.28 -7.61 6.33
CA PRO A 295 17.35 -6.86 5.49
C PRO A 295 16.23 -6.22 6.30
N TYR A 296 15.84 -5.01 5.90
CA TYR A 296 14.66 -4.32 6.43
C TYR A 296 13.41 -4.77 5.65
N PRO A 297 12.36 -5.29 6.31
CA PRO A 297 11.16 -5.75 5.64
C PRO A 297 10.29 -4.60 5.15
N ILE A 298 9.80 -4.68 3.90
CA ILE A 298 8.80 -3.75 3.36
C ILE A 298 7.42 -4.39 3.53
N LEU A 299 6.49 -3.66 4.18
CA LEU A 299 5.16 -4.19 4.47
C LEU A 299 4.32 -4.34 3.20
N GLY A 300 3.42 -5.32 3.17
CA GLY A 300 2.62 -5.66 1.99
C GLY A 300 2.82 -7.12 1.55
N PRO A 301 1.93 -7.65 0.70
CA PRO A 301 2.04 -9.03 0.22
C PRO A 301 3.21 -9.25 -0.74
N GLY A 302 3.85 -8.19 -1.24
CA GLY A 302 4.94 -8.31 -2.20
C GLY A 302 6.21 -8.95 -1.64
N GLY A 303 6.31 -9.13 -0.31
CA GLY A 303 7.46 -9.79 0.34
C GLY A 303 8.79 -9.06 0.14
N MET A 304 8.74 -7.78 -0.22
CA MET A 304 9.91 -6.99 -0.57
C MET A 304 10.74 -6.64 0.66
N VAL A 305 12.04 -6.44 0.45
CA VAL A 305 12.96 -5.99 1.50
C VAL A 305 13.85 -4.89 0.94
N ASP A 306 14.32 -4.02 1.82
CA ASP A 306 15.55 -3.28 1.61
C ASP A 306 16.72 -4.14 2.13
N PRO A 307 17.53 -4.75 1.26
CA PRO A 307 18.61 -5.63 1.67
C PRO A 307 19.84 -4.90 2.24
N TYR A 308 19.93 -3.58 2.04
CA TYR A 308 21.12 -2.80 2.43
C TYR A 308 20.72 -1.56 3.26
N PRO A 309 20.01 -1.72 4.39
CA PRO A 309 19.58 -0.59 5.18
C PRO A 309 20.79 0.11 5.82
N PHE A 310 20.87 1.43 5.71
CA PHE A 310 21.88 2.19 6.45
C PHE A 310 21.62 2.11 7.96
N VAL A 311 22.68 2.05 8.76
CA VAL A 311 22.56 2.08 10.24
C VAL A 311 22.51 3.48 10.84
N ALA A 312 22.78 4.52 10.03
CA ALA A 312 22.76 5.91 10.45
C ALA A 312 22.08 6.81 9.42
N LYS A 313 21.38 7.84 9.93
CA LYS A 313 20.75 8.88 9.12
C LYS A 313 21.79 9.52 8.19
N ASP A 314 21.41 9.75 6.94
CA ASP A 314 22.31 10.31 5.91
C ASP A 314 23.60 9.48 5.68
N GLY A 315 23.57 8.18 5.99
CA GLY A 315 24.76 7.31 5.98
C GLY A 315 25.50 7.28 4.63
N TRP A 316 24.80 7.37 3.51
CA TRP A 316 25.41 7.39 2.17
C TRP A 316 26.32 8.61 1.92
N LYS A 317 26.12 9.71 2.66
CA LYS A 317 26.98 10.91 2.56
C LYS A 317 28.26 10.78 3.39
N THR A 318 28.25 9.90 4.40
CA THR A 318 29.34 9.76 5.38
C THR A 318 30.11 8.44 5.26
N LYS A 319 29.55 7.44 4.57
CA LYS A 319 30.20 6.17 4.24
C LYS A 319 31.51 6.39 3.48
N ARG A 320 32.50 5.53 3.75
CA ARG A 320 33.86 5.59 3.17
C ARG A 320 34.37 4.24 2.64
N ARG A 321 33.64 3.16 2.90
CA ARG A 321 33.96 1.80 2.47
C ARG A 321 32.89 1.33 1.49
N SER A 322 33.25 0.48 0.53
CA SER A 322 32.26 -0.20 -0.31
C SER A 322 31.38 -1.13 0.53
N THR A 323 30.16 -1.40 0.07
CA THR A 323 29.28 -2.36 0.74
C THR A 323 29.83 -3.79 0.66
N ILE A 324 29.73 -4.53 1.75
CA ILE A 324 30.00 -5.96 1.82
C ILE A 324 28.66 -6.69 1.68
N ASP A 325 28.48 -7.42 0.59
CA ASP A 325 27.19 -8.05 0.25
C ASP A 325 27.01 -9.38 1.00
N HIS A 326 26.21 -9.35 2.06
CA HIS A 326 25.77 -10.55 2.78
C HIS A 326 24.36 -11.01 2.37
N TYR A 327 23.69 -10.26 1.50
CA TYR A 327 22.28 -10.51 1.23
C TYR A 327 22.11 -11.73 0.31
N GLU A 328 21.52 -12.77 0.87
CA GLU A 328 20.99 -13.90 0.13
C GLU A 328 19.45 -13.83 0.14
N PRO A 329 18.78 -13.85 -1.03
CA PRO A 329 17.33 -13.95 -1.09
C PRO A 329 16.85 -15.15 -0.29
N ALA A 330 15.80 -14.96 0.52
CA ALA A 330 15.23 -16.04 1.29
C ALA A 330 14.82 -17.21 0.37
N ALA A 331 15.20 -18.43 0.77
CA ALA A 331 14.73 -19.63 0.09
C ALA A 331 13.19 -19.67 0.09
N ALA A 332 12.60 -20.28 -0.93
CA ALA A 332 11.15 -20.49 -0.98
C ALA A 332 10.68 -21.12 0.34
N ARG A 333 9.67 -20.51 0.97
CA ARG A 333 9.14 -21.02 2.25
C ARG A 333 8.70 -22.48 2.05
N PRO A 334 9.04 -23.39 2.97
CA PRO A 334 8.53 -24.75 2.90
C PRO A 334 6.99 -24.73 2.95
N PRO A 335 6.32 -25.73 2.36
CA PRO A 335 4.86 -25.81 2.41
C PRO A 335 4.38 -25.79 3.85
N ARG A 336 3.50 -24.84 4.18
CA ARG A 336 2.85 -24.77 5.48
C ARG A 336 1.83 -25.89 5.62
N ALA A 337 1.63 -26.38 6.83
CA ALA A 337 0.57 -27.35 7.08
C ALA A 337 -0.79 -26.67 6.90
N ILE A 338 -1.73 -27.34 6.25
CA ILE A 338 -3.06 -26.80 5.97
C ILE A 338 -4.12 -27.47 6.85
N THR A 339 -4.96 -26.65 7.46
CA THR A 339 -6.20 -27.09 8.11
C THR A 339 -7.37 -26.32 7.48
N LEU A 340 -8.34 -27.04 6.93
CA LEU A 340 -9.60 -26.49 6.47
C LEU A 340 -10.53 -26.28 7.67
N VAL A 341 -11.27 -25.18 7.67
CA VAL A 341 -12.31 -24.90 8.66
C VAL A 341 -13.61 -24.64 7.93
N ALA A 342 -14.64 -25.44 8.18
CA ALA A 342 -15.95 -25.28 7.57
C ALA A 342 -17.01 -24.98 8.64
N LEU A 343 -17.86 -23.97 8.38
CA LEU A 343 -19.07 -23.74 9.15
C LEU A 343 -20.21 -24.53 8.50
N ALA A 344 -20.79 -25.48 9.22
CA ALA A 344 -21.88 -26.32 8.73
C ALA A 344 -22.89 -26.61 9.85
N GLY A 345 -24.18 -26.47 9.57
CA GLY A 345 -25.25 -26.81 10.55
C GLY A 345 -25.14 -26.11 11.90
N GLY A 346 -24.57 -24.90 11.97
CA GLY A 346 -24.36 -24.17 13.23
C GLY A 346 -23.17 -24.65 14.05
N SER A 347 -22.19 -25.32 13.43
CA SER A 347 -20.96 -25.79 14.08
C SER A 347 -19.75 -25.60 13.17
N ALA A 348 -18.58 -25.36 13.75
CA ALA A 348 -17.31 -25.33 13.04
C ALA A 348 -16.66 -26.73 13.03
N TYR A 349 -16.29 -27.19 11.85
CA TYR A 349 -15.59 -28.44 11.59
C TYR A 349 -14.19 -28.18 11.05
N THR A 350 -13.27 -29.11 11.29
CA THR A 350 -11.90 -29.06 10.77
C THR A 350 -11.56 -30.32 10.00
N ALA A 351 -10.77 -30.19 8.94
CA ALA A 351 -10.23 -31.31 8.18
C ALA A 351 -8.86 -30.96 7.58
N ARG A 352 -8.03 -31.98 7.32
CA ARG A 352 -6.90 -31.86 6.40
C ARG A 352 -7.36 -32.14 4.97
N PRO A 353 -6.68 -31.63 3.93
CA PRO A 353 -7.08 -31.85 2.54
C PRO A 353 -7.19 -33.32 2.08
N GLY A 354 -6.63 -34.27 2.84
CA GLY A 354 -6.69 -35.71 2.53
C GLY A 354 -7.50 -36.54 3.53
N ASP A 355 -8.26 -35.90 4.43
CA ASP A 355 -9.15 -36.62 5.34
C ASP A 355 -10.46 -36.97 4.64
N ASP A 356 -11.00 -38.18 4.83
CA ASP A 356 -12.27 -38.57 4.21
C ASP A 356 -13.49 -37.83 4.80
N ARG A 357 -13.37 -37.33 6.04
CA ARG A 357 -14.47 -36.72 6.79
C ARG A 357 -13.98 -35.62 7.73
N ALA A 358 -14.73 -34.53 7.80
CA ALA A 358 -14.43 -33.44 8.72
C ALA A 358 -14.80 -33.77 10.17
N THR A 359 -14.02 -33.23 11.10
CA THR A 359 -14.19 -33.45 12.54
C THR A 359 -14.82 -32.22 13.19
N LEU A 360 -15.88 -32.42 13.97
CA LEU A 360 -16.50 -31.35 14.77
C LEU A 360 -15.47 -30.72 15.70
N ARG A 361 -15.35 -29.40 15.67
CA ARG A 361 -14.37 -28.64 16.46
C ARG A 361 -15.01 -27.71 17.46
N ILE A 362 -16.00 -26.92 17.05
CA ILE A 362 -16.69 -25.97 17.93
C ILE A 362 -18.20 -26.06 17.64
N PRO A 363 -19.03 -26.50 18.60
CA PRO A 363 -20.48 -26.47 18.45
C PRO A 363 -21.03 -25.04 18.64
N ASP A 364 -22.28 -24.81 18.23
CA ASP A 364 -23.04 -23.58 18.47
C ASP A 364 -22.37 -22.31 17.94
N VAL A 365 -21.93 -22.35 16.68
CA VAL A 365 -21.26 -21.25 15.97
C VAL A 365 -22.16 -20.71 14.87
N ALA A 366 -22.31 -19.39 14.79
CA ALA A 366 -23.09 -18.70 13.77
C ALA A 366 -22.22 -18.06 12.68
N GLN A 367 -21.01 -17.63 13.03
CA GLN A 367 -20.04 -17.01 12.10
C GLN A 367 -18.62 -17.44 12.43
N ILE A 368 -17.76 -17.50 11.41
CA ILE A 368 -16.33 -17.76 11.56
C ILE A 368 -15.49 -16.76 10.77
N ALA A 369 -14.31 -16.41 11.29
CA ALA A 369 -13.28 -15.64 10.60
C ALA A 369 -11.88 -16.15 10.96
N MET A 370 -10.92 -15.94 10.07
CA MET A 370 -9.51 -16.28 10.29
C MET A 370 -8.74 -15.04 10.72
N GLY A 371 -7.85 -15.19 11.70
CA GLY A 371 -6.86 -14.18 12.06
C GLY A 371 -5.85 -13.95 10.95
N THR A 372 -5.21 -12.77 10.95
CA THR A 372 -4.15 -12.45 9.99
C THR A 372 -2.86 -13.25 10.23
N ASP A 373 -2.79 -13.98 11.34
CA ASP A 373 -1.76 -14.98 11.62
C ASP A 373 -2.00 -16.32 10.90
N GLU A 374 -3.10 -16.44 10.14
CA GLU A 374 -3.55 -17.67 9.44
C GLU A 374 -3.74 -18.88 10.37
N ARG A 375 -3.87 -18.66 11.68
CA ARG A 375 -3.84 -19.73 12.69
C ARG A 375 -4.94 -19.58 13.75
N THR A 376 -5.30 -18.35 14.10
CA THR A 376 -6.34 -18.09 15.09
C THR A 376 -7.70 -18.08 14.42
N LEU A 377 -8.58 -19.01 14.83
CA LEU A 377 -9.97 -19.04 14.42
C LEU A 377 -10.82 -18.18 15.36
N TYR A 378 -11.53 -17.21 14.82
CA TYR A 378 -12.58 -16.48 15.52
C TYR A 378 -13.93 -17.13 15.22
N ALA A 379 -14.61 -17.63 16.25
CA ALA A 379 -15.93 -18.24 16.14
C ALA A 379 -16.93 -17.44 16.97
N ALA A 380 -17.98 -16.93 16.32
CA ALA A 380 -18.98 -16.08 16.95
C ALA A 380 -20.33 -16.78 17.07
N SER A 381 -21.01 -16.54 18.19
CA SER A 381 -22.36 -17.04 18.49
C SER A 381 -23.11 -15.97 19.29
N GLY A 382 -24.11 -15.37 18.64
CA GLY A 382 -24.71 -14.12 19.10
C GLY A 382 -23.62 -13.08 19.38
N LYS A 383 -23.69 -12.47 20.56
CA LYS A 383 -22.73 -11.44 21.00
C LYS A 383 -21.39 -11.97 21.54
N THR A 384 -21.14 -13.28 21.50
CA THR A 384 -19.91 -13.86 22.04
C THR A 384 -18.98 -14.25 20.90
N VAL A 385 -17.71 -13.83 20.97
CA VAL A 385 -16.66 -14.30 20.06
C VAL A 385 -15.60 -15.07 20.85
N MET A 386 -15.24 -16.25 20.35
CA MET A 386 -14.16 -17.08 20.86
C MET A 386 -12.98 -17.02 19.88
N ALA A 387 -11.78 -16.76 20.39
CA ALA A 387 -10.53 -16.90 19.65
C ALA A 387 -9.86 -18.22 20.04
N GLN A 388 -9.69 -19.13 19.09
CA GLN A 388 -9.07 -20.44 19.31
C GLN A 388 -7.88 -20.65 18.38
N ASP A 389 -6.77 -21.15 18.93
CA ASP A 389 -5.67 -21.67 18.12
C ASP A 389 -6.11 -22.96 17.43
N ILE A 390 -6.14 -22.96 16.09
CA ILE A 390 -6.68 -24.11 15.35
C ILE A 390 -5.79 -25.35 15.45
N VAL A 391 -4.49 -25.17 15.71
CA VAL A 391 -3.53 -26.27 15.81
C VAL A 391 -3.63 -26.95 17.16
N THR A 392 -3.61 -26.17 18.24
CA THR A 392 -3.58 -26.71 19.61
C THR A 392 -4.98 -26.95 20.18
N GLY A 393 -6.00 -26.24 19.69
CA GLY A 393 -7.35 -26.22 20.27
C GLY A 393 -7.49 -25.34 21.51
N GLU A 394 -6.43 -24.64 21.89
CA GLU A 394 -6.45 -23.72 23.01
C GLU A 394 -7.30 -22.49 22.69
N THR A 395 -8.30 -22.24 23.53
CA THR A 395 -9.05 -20.98 23.52
C THR A 395 -8.19 -19.88 24.14
N ARG A 396 -7.73 -18.95 23.32
CA ARG A 396 -6.90 -17.81 23.73
C ARG A 396 -7.72 -16.68 24.35
N ASP A 397 -8.94 -16.48 23.85
CA ASP A 397 -9.86 -15.47 24.37
C ASP A 397 -11.32 -15.91 24.17
N ARG A 398 -12.20 -15.44 25.06
CA ARG A 398 -13.65 -15.53 24.90
C ARG A 398 -14.29 -14.27 25.46
N SER A 399 -14.73 -13.40 24.57
CA SER A 399 -15.22 -12.08 24.91
C SER A 399 -16.65 -11.86 24.43
N SER A 400 -17.40 -11.05 25.19
CA SER A 400 -18.73 -10.56 24.80
C SER A 400 -18.61 -9.17 24.17
N TYR A 401 -19.40 -8.95 23.13
CA TYR A 401 -19.50 -7.70 22.37
C TYR A 401 -20.87 -7.07 22.61
N SER A 402 -20.98 -5.78 22.34
CA SER A 402 -22.21 -5.00 22.42
C SER A 402 -23.12 -5.27 21.20
N VAL A 403 -22.53 -5.71 20.09
CA VAL A 403 -23.18 -6.01 18.82
C VAL A 403 -23.09 -7.50 18.47
N ASP A 404 -24.08 -7.96 17.71
CA ASP A 404 -24.11 -9.27 17.06
C ASP A 404 -24.06 -9.03 15.55
N GLY A 405 -23.36 -9.88 14.81
CA GLY A 405 -23.18 -9.70 13.37
C GLY A 405 -22.01 -10.50 12.80
N ILE A 406 -21.47 -10.03 11.69
CA ILE A 406 -20.39 -10.69 10.97
C ILE A 406 -19.07 -10.39 11.71
N VAL A 407 -18.31 -11.44 12.00
CA VAL A 407 -17.00 -11.34 12.64
C VAL A 407 -15.88 -11.22 11.59
N ALA A 408 -14.86 -10.42 11.87
CA ALA A 408 -13.67 -10.28 11.05
C ALA A 408 -12.43 -10.00 11.91
N ALA A 409 -11.27 -10.42 11.42
CA ALA A 409 -9.99 -10.00 11.99
C ALA A 409 -9.63 -8.59 11.49
N ASN A 410 -9.02 -7.79 12.36
CA ASN A 410 -8.40 -6.54 11.94
C ASN A 410 -6.99 -6.81 11.38
N ARG A 411 -6.53 -5.95 10.49
CA ARG A 411 -5.18 -5.99 9.88
C ARG A 411 -4.04 -5.83 10.88
N ASP A 412 -4.31 -5.30 12.07
CA ASP A 412 -3.31 -5.12 13.12
C ASP A 412 -2.85 -6.47 13.74
N GLY A 413 -3.57 -7.56 13.47
CA GLY A 413 -3.28 -8.91 13.93
C GLY A 413 -3.57 -9.19 15.40
N HIS A 414 -4.19 -8.24 16.11
CA HIS A 414 -4.55 -8.42 17.50
C HIS A 414 -5.95 -7.91 17.85
N SER A 415 -6.64 -7.20 16.94
CA SER A 415 -8.02 -6.79 17.11
C SER A 415 -9.00 -7.67 16.32
N VAL A 416 -10.20 -7.83 16.89
CA VAL A 416 -11.35 -8.46 16.25
C VAL A 416 -12.46 -7.45 16.08
N LEU A 417 -13.17 -7.56 14.97
CA LEU A 417 -14.30 -6.72 14.60
C LEU A 417 -15.58 -7.54 14.55
N VAL A 418 -16.66 -6.98 15.09
CA VAL A 418 -18.02 -7.48 14.89
C VAL A 418 -18.85 -6.35 14.28
N VAL A 419 -19.42 -6.59 13.11
CA VAL A 419 -20.23 -5.59 12.38
C VAL A 419 -21.64 -6.12 12.23
N GLY A 420 -22.59 -5.43 12.87
CA GLY A 420 -24.01 -5.75 12.84
C GLY A 420 -24.87 -4.58 12.39
N PRO A 421 -26.19 -4.79 12.24
CA PRO A 421 -27.12 -3.74 11.81
C PRO A 421 -27.33 -2.63 12.87
N GLN A 422 -26.89 -2.85 14.11
CA GLN A 422 -27.03 -1.92 15.23
C GLN A 422 -25.73 -1.17 15.57
N GLY A 423 -24.63 -1.51 14.90
CA GLY A 423 -23.32 -0.92 15.18
C GLY A 423 -22.18 -1.85 14.77
N ALA A 424 -20.97 -1.33 14.89
CA ALA A 424 -19.75 -2.11 14.82
C ALA A 424 -18.96 -1.97 16.12
N GLU A 425 -18.24 -3.00 16.50
CA GLU A 425 -17.33 -2.95 17.64
C GLU A 425 -16.00 -3.59 17.27
N GLN A 426 -14.92 -2.87 17.55
CA GLN A 426 -13.56 -3.40 17.48
C GLN A 426 -13.07 -3.65 18.90
N ARG A 427 -12.42 -4.79 19.12
CA ARG A 427 -11.80 -5.15 20.40
C ARG A 427 -10.37 -5.62 20.19
N ASP A 428 -9.44 -4.96 20.87
CA ASP A 428 -8.05 -5.40 20.98
C ASP A 428 -7.97 -6.55 21.98
N LEU A 429 -7.53 -7.72 21.52
CA LEU A 429 -7.45 -8.94 22.33
C LEU A 429 -6.24 -8.95 23.29
N THR A 430 -5.26 -8.07 23.09
CA THR A 430 -4.09 -7.95 23.97
C THR A 430 -4.35 -7.05 25.16
N THR A 431 -5.05 -5.93 24.94
CA THR A 431 -5.37 -4.95 26.00
C THR A 431 -6.77 -5.13 26.58
N GLY A 432 -7.66 -5.82 25.85
CA GLY A 432 -9.08 -5.95 26.19
C GLY A 432 -9.89 -4.67 25.96
N GLN A 433 -9.28 -3.62 25.39
CA GLN A 433 -9.97 -2.38 25.05
C GLN A 433 -10.95 -2.61 23.91
N SER A 434 -12.09 -1.93 23.95
CA SER A 434 -13.11 -2.02 22.91
C SER A 434 -13.61 -0.64 22.53
N GLU A 435 -13.82 -0.44 21.24
CA GLU A 435 -14.37 0.78 20.67
C GLU A 435 -15.64 0.44 19.89
N PHE A 436 -16.73 1.09 20.25
CA PHE A 436 -18.03 0.95 19.59
C PHE A 436 -18.25 2.08 18.59
N PHE A 437 -18.83 1.74 17.45
CA PHE A 437 -19.10 2.62 16.33
C PHE A 437 -20.59 2.56 15.98
N ASN A 438 -21.23 3.73 15.87
CA ASN A 438 -22.58 3.80 15.35
C ASN A 438 -22.57 3.44 13.87
N TYR A 439 -23.32 2.39 13.51
CA TYR A 439 -23.49 1.96 12.13
C TYR A 439 -24.91 1.46 11.96
N HIS A 440 -25.58 1.90 10.90
CA HIS A 440 -27.01 1.65 10.64
C HIS A 440 -27.24 0.99 9.27
N GLY A 441 -26.21 0.30 8.75
CA GLY A 441 -26.32 -0.45 7.51
C GLY A 441 -26.94 -1.84 7.73
N SER A 442 -27.03 -2.62 6.65
CA SER A 442 -27.44 -4.02 6.68
C SER A 442 -26.30 -4.86 6.11
N PRO A 443 -25.32 -5.24 6.96
CA PRO A 443 -24.14 -5.94 6.49
C PRO A 443 -24.50 -7.34 6.00
N GLU A 444 -24.11 -7.68 4.77
CA GLU A 444 -24.30 -9.02 4.18
C GLU A 444 -22.97 -9.80 4.13
N VAL A 445 -21.89 -9.11 3.73
CA VAL A 445 -20.53 -9.65 3.64
C VAL A 445 -19.55 -8.56 4.07
N LEU A 446 -18.46 -8.95 4.72
CA LEU A 446 -17.35 -8.06 5.04
C LEU A 446 -16.13 -8.39 4.17
N ALA A 447 -15.45 -7.35 3.72
CA ALA A 447 -14.11 -7.42 3.15
C ALA A 447 -13.19 -6.49 3.98
N PRO A 448 -12.53 -7.00 5.03
CA PRO A 448 -11.60 -6.22 5.85
C PRO A 448 -10.44 -5.72 5.01
N SER A 449 -10.06 -4.46 5.17
CA SER A 449 -8.93 -3.90 4.45
C SER A 449 -7.60 -4.31 5.08
N TYR A 450 -6.71 -4.89 4.28
CA TYR A 450 -5.31 -5.10 4.66
C TYR A 450 -4.51 -3.78 4.75
N LYS A 451 -4.96 -2.74 4.02
CA LYS A 451 -4.20 -1.52 3.71
C LYS A 451 -4.41 -0.35 4.67
N HIS A 452 -5.66 -0.16 5.07
CA HIS A 452 -6.16 0.86 5.98
C HIS A 452 -6.92 0.19 7.11
N ASN A 453 -7.07 0.87 8.24
CA ASN A 453 -7.83 0.38 9.38
C ASN A 453 -9.35 0.49 9.16
N HIS A 454 -9.87 -0.05 8.06
CA HIS A 454 -11.29 0.03 7.67
C HIS A 454 -11.83 -1.33 7.26
N VAL A 455 -13.15 -1.43 7.15
CA VAL A 455 -13.83 -2.59 6.59
C VAL A 455 -14.77 -2.14 5.49
N PHE A 456 -14.76 -2.87 4.38
CA PHE A 456 -15.73 -2.72 3.32
C PHE A 456 -16.91 -3.63 3.63
N VAL A 457 -18.11 -3.06 3.65
CA VAL A 457 -19.33 -3.73 4.09
C VAL A 457 -20.28 -3.81 2.91
N ALA A 458 -20.54 -5.01 2.40
CA ALA A 458 -21.60 -5.21 1.40
C ALA A 458 -22.95 -4.91 2.05
N THR A 459 -23.74 -4.11 1.37
CA THR A 459 -25.12 -3.77 1.73
C THR A 459 -26.00 -3.82 0.49
N PRO A 460 -27.34 -3.83 0.65
CA PRO A 460 -28.25 -3.73 -0.49
C PRO A 460 -28.08 -2.48 -1.38
N ARG A 461 -27.38 -1.44 -0.91
CA ARG A 461 -27.15 -0.18 -1.64
C ARG A 461 -25.79 -0.12 -2.34
N GLY A 462 -24.93 -1.13 -2.16
CA GLY A 462 -23.53 -1.11 -2.60
C GLY A 462 -22.58 -1.43 -1.45
N ILE A 463 -21.36 -0.90 -1.50
CA ILE A 463 -20.31 -1.17 -0.50
C ILE A 463 -20.12 0.05 0.39
N ASP A 464 -20.52 -0.05 1.65
CA ASP A 464 -20.23 0.96 2.66
C ASP A 464 -18.75 0.86 3.09
N LEU A 465 -18.04 1.98 3.06
CA LEU A 465 -16.68 2.08 3.59
C LEU A 465 -16.76 2.50 5.07
N LEU A 466 -16.51 1.56 5.99
CA LEU A 466 -16.59 1.82 7.42
C LEU A 466 -15.20 2.08 8.02
N TYR A 467 -15.02 3.30 8.53
CA TYR A 467 -13.81 3.71 9.22
C TYR A 467 -13.80 3.25 10.66
N LEU A 468 -12.72 2.60 11.07
CA LEU A 468 -12.48 2.17 12.44
C LEU A 468 -11.46 3.16 13.01
N ASN A 469 -11.92 4.04 13.90
CA ASN A 469 -11.26 5.17 14.59
C ASN A 469 -12.06 6.48 14.42
N LEU A 470 -11.82 7.46 15.31
CA LEU A 470 -12.46 8.79 15.28
C LEU A 470 -14.00 8.75 15.37
N GLY A 471 -14.53 7.79 16.13
CA GLY A 471 -15.96 7.64 16.42
C GLY A 471 -16.77 6.88 15.38
N GLY A 472 -16.13 6.30 14.36
CA GLY A 472 -16.77 5.43 13.38
C GLY A 472 -17.68 6.17 12.41
N ARG A 473 -17.32 6.17 11.13
CA ARG A 473 -18.12 6.86 10.09
C ARG A 473 -18.13 6.04 8.81
N THR A 474 -19.22 6.19 8.08
CA THR A 474 -19.35 5.76 6.68
C THR A 474 -19.27 7.01 5.80
N PRO A 475 -18.08 7.51 5.46
CA PRO A 475 -17.95 8.73 4.66
C PRO A 475 -18.39 8.51 3.22
N TYR A 476 -18.47 7.25 2.76
CA TYR A 476 -18.82 6.93 1.39
C TYR A 476 -19.47 5.55 1.26
N THR A 477 -20.43 5.44 0.36
CA THR A 477 -20.97 4.17 -0.14
C THR A 477 -20.57 4.08 -1.61
N ILE A 478 -19.82 3.05 -1.99
CA ILE A 478 -19.49 2.76 -3.38
C ILE A 478 -20.77 2.23 -4.04
N PRO A 479 -21.34 2.95 -5.01
CA PRO A 479 -22.55 2.50 -5.67
C PRO A 479 -22.25 1.28 -6.54
N LEU A 480 -23.12 0.28 -6.45
CA LEU A 480 -23.11 -0.90 -7.32
C LEU A 480 -24.49 -1.04 -7.97
N ASP A 481 -24.55 -1.77 -9.09
CA ASP A 481 -25.80 -2.00 -9.83
C ASP A 481 -26.69 -3.08 -9.19
N GLY A 482 -26.36 -3.53 -7.98
CA GLY A 482 -27.12 -4.49 -7.18
C GLY A 482 -26.42 -4.82 -5.86
N ALA A 483 -27.08 -5.63 -5.03
CA ALA A 483 -26.52 -6.11 -3.77
C ALA A 483 -25.42 -7.16 -4.02
N PRO A 484 -24.22 -7.02 -3.41
CA PRO A 484 -23.20 -8.04 -3.52
C PRO A 484 -23.56 -9.31 -2.76
N THR A 485 -23.63 -10.46 -3.44
CA THR A 485 -23.84 -11.78 -2.79
C THR A 485 -22.55 -12.35 -2.21
N ALA A 486 -21.41 -12.01 -2.80
CA ALA A 486 -20.09 -12.36 -2.31
C ALA A 486 -19.11 -11.22 -2.62
N MET A 487 -18.12 -11.06 -1.73
CA MET A 487 -17.00 -10.15 -1.95
C MET A 487 -15.70 -10.85 -1.56
N VAL A 488 -14.66 -10.65 -2.36
CA VAL A 488 -13.29 -11.06 -2.02
C VAL A 488 -12.34 -9.89 -2.22
N MET A 489 -11.50 -9.63 -1.22
CA MET A 489 -10.42 -8.65 -1.31
C MET A 489 -9.16 -9.33 -1.84
N ALA A 490 -8.47 -8.69 -2.78
CA ALA A 490 -7.14 -9.09 -3.22
C ALA A 490 -6.13 -9.00 -2.05
N GLY A 491 -5.12 -9.87 -1.99
CA GLY A 491 -4.08 -9.84 -0.94
C GLY A 491 -3.29 -8.51 -0.88
N SER A 492 -3.13 -7.85 -2.02
CA SER A 492 -2.58 -6.49 -2.22
C SER A 492 -3.48 -5.41 -1.65
N GLY A 493 -4.72 -5.77 -1.34
CA GLY A 493 -5.80 -4.91 -0.90
C GLY A 493 -6.22 -3.90 -1.96
N THR A 494 -5.73 -3.97 -3.20
CA THR A 494 -5.97 -2.97 -4.26
C THR A 494 -7.36 -3.06 -4.88
N ARG A 495 -7.95 -4.25 -4.83
CA ARG A 495 -9.21 -4.56 -5.49
C ARG A 495 -10.11 -5.35 -4.57
N ILE A 496 -11.41 -5.10 -4.70
CA ILE A 496 -12.48 -5.98 -4.23
C ILE A 496 -13.19 -6.49 -5.46
N TYR A 497 -13.41 -7.79 -5.52
CA TYR A 497 -14.23 -8.44 -6.53
C TYR A 497 -15.59 -8.73 -5.90
N ALA A 498 -16.65 -8.18 -6.46
CA ALA A 498 -18.01 -8.25 -5.93
C ALA A 498 -18.93 -8.97 -6.91
N ALA A 499 -19.46 -10.12 -6.50
CA ALA A 499 -20.50 -10.84 -7.23
C ALA A 499 -21.83 -10.14 -7.02
N ILE A 500 -22.52 -9.76 -8.10
CA ILE A 500 -23.78 -9.01 -8.00
C ILE A 500 -24.97 -9.96 -8.08
N ALA A 501 -25.91 -9.82 -7.14
CA ALA A 501 -27.08 -10.69 -7.02
C ALA A 501 -27.83 -10.87 -8.35
N GLY A 502 -27.93 -12.13 -8.80
CA GLY A 502 -28.69 -12.50 -10.00
C GLY A 502 -28.06 -12.11 -11.33
N GLN A 503 -26.84 -11.56 -11.35
CA GLN A 503 -26.16 -11.12 -12.56
C GLN A 503 -24.97 -12.03 -12.88
N PRO A 504 -24.72 -12.39 -14.16
CA PRO A 504 -23.57 -13.17 -14.58
C PRO A 504 -22.33 -12.27 -14.74
N LEU A 505 -21.99 -11.54 -13.67
CA LEU A 505 -20.83 -10.65 -13.65
C LEU A 505 -20.25 -10.50 -12.25
N VAL A 506 -18.99 -10.05 -12.24
CA VAL A 506 -18.27 -9.61 -11.05
C VAL A 506 -17.79 -8.19 -11.27
N ASP A 507 -18.21 -7.26 -10.40
CA ASP A 507 -17.70 -5.90 -10.37
C ASP A 507 -16.29 -5.88 -9.75
N VAL A 508 -15.36 -5.15 -10.36
CA VAL A 508 -14.01 -4.94 -9.86
C VAL A 508 -13.93 -3.53 -9.28
N VAL A 509 -13.81 -3.45 -7.97
CA VAL A 509 -13.82 -2.20 -7.20
C VAL A 509 -12.40 -1.84 -6.79
N ASP A 510 -11.96 -0.63 -7.11
CA ASP A 510 -10.69 -0.09 -6.65
C ASP A 510 -10.83 0.47 -5.23
N THR A 511 -9.95 0.05 -4.32
CA THR A 511 -10.01 0.39 -2.90
C THR A 511 -9.35 1.73 -2.54
N GLU A 512 -8.70 2.38 -3.49
CA GLU A 512 -8.14 3.72 -3.36
C GLU A 512 -9.01 4.76 -4.07
N GLN A 513 -9.60 4.37 -5.21
CA GLN A 513 -10.55 5.18 -5.97
C GLN A 513 -12.01 4.94 -5.56
N TYR A 514 -12.31 4.07 -4.59
CA TYR A 514 -13.67 3.77 -4.12
C TYR A 514 -14.74 3.71 -5.22
N ALA A 515 -14.42 3.06 -6.32
CA ALA A 515 -15.25 3.03 -7.52
C ALA A 515 -15.13 1.69 -8.22
N VAL A 516 -16.18 1.29 -8.93
CA VAL A 516 -16.11 0.21 -9.90
C VAL A 516 -15.24 0.68 -11.07
N VAL A 517 -14.12 0.01 -11.28
CA VAL A 517 -13.14 0.36 -12.34
C VAL A 517 -13.17 -0.63 -13.50
N ASP A 518 -13.73 -1.83 -13.29
CA ASP A 518 -13.83 -2.86 -14.32
C ASP A 518 -14.98 -3.84 -14.02
N ARG A 519 -15.34 -4.67 -15.01
CA ARG A 519 -16.32 -5.75 -14.88
C ARG A 519 -15.84 -7.02 -15.59
N ILE A 520 -15.96 -8.15 -14.90
CA ILE A 520 -15.67 -9.47 -15.45
C ILE A 520 -17.00 -10.18 -15.70
N THR A 521 -17.32 -10.46 -16.95
CA THR A 521 -18.48 -11.29 -17.32
C THR A 521 -18.18 -12.76 -17.07
N THR A 522 -19.16 -13.51 -16.56
CA THR A 522 -19.06 -14.94 -16.28
C THR A 522 -20.11 -15.70 -17.07
N ASP A 523 -19.91 -17.00 -17.29
CA ASP A 523 -20.91 -17.84 -17.98
C ASP A 523 -22.04 -18.31 -17.04
N VAL A 524 -21.81 -18.15 -15.74
CA VAL A 524 -22.72 -18.51 -14.63
C VAL A 524 -23.06 -17.30 -13.77
N VAL A 525 -24.14 -17.38 -12.99
CA VAL A 525 -24.43 -16.40 -11.93
C VAL A 525 -23.57 -16.72 -10.70
N PRO A 526 -22.65 -15.83 -10.29
CA PRO A 526 -21.76 -16.11 -9.17
C PRO A 526 -22.51 -16.15 -7.83
N THR A 527 -22.19 -17.14 -7.01
CA THR A 527 -22.67 -17.29 -5.62
C THR A 527 -21.55 -17.11 -4.59
N SER A 528 -20.31 -17.37 -4.98
CA SER A 528 -19.11 -17.25 -4.13
C SER A 528 -17.90 -16.91 -4.99
N LEU A 529 -16.89 -16.31 -4.37
CA LEU A 529 -15.67 -15.86 -5.02
C LEU A 529 -14.46 -16.21 -4.17
N ALA A 530 -13.37 -16.61 -4.81
CA ALA A 530 -12.04 -16.66 -4.19
C ALA A 530 -10.98 -16.22 -5.19
N ILE A 531 -9.89 -15.61 -4.72
CA ILE A 531 -8.80 -15.12 -5.57
C ILE A 531 -7.53 -15.93 -5.32
N SER A 532 -6.75 -16.19 -6.36
CA SER A 532 -5.43 -16.81 -6.21
C SER A 532 -4.49 -15.90 -5.40
N PRO A 533 -3.54 -16.46 -4.62
CA PRO A 533 -2.54 -15.65 -3.90
C PRO A 533 -1.71 -14.73 -4.80
N ARG A 534 -1.55 -15.10 -6.07
CA ARG A 534 -0.85 -14.30 -7.10
C ARG A 534 -1.73 -13.24 -7.77
N GLU A 535 -3.02 -13.20 -7.46
CA GLU A 535 -4.00 -12.24 -8.00
C GLU A 535 -4.14 -12.28 -9.53
N ASP A 536 -3.87 -13.44 -10.13
CA ASP A 536 -3.95 -13.67 -11.56
C ASP A 536 -5.21 -14.44 -11.99
N VAL A 537 -5.84 -15.17 -11.05
CA VAL A 537 -7.02 -16.00 -11.28
C VAL A 537 -8.09 -15.72 -10.22
N LEU A 538 -9.31 -15.46 -10.68
CA LEU A 538 -10.53 -15.40 -9.88
C LEU A 538 -11.30 -16.72 -10.03
N TYR A 539 -11.55 -17.40 -8.93
CA TYR A 539 -12.41 -18.57 -8.86
C TYR A 539 -13.84 -18.14 -8.57
N VAL A 540 -14.77 -18.55 -9.42
CA VAL A 540 -16.18 -18.16 -9.40
C VAL A 540 -17.04 -19.39 -9.15
N GLY A 541 -17.67 -19.45 -7.99
CA GLY A 541 -18.61 -20.51 -7.63
C GLY A 541 -20.02 -20.18 -8.11
N SER A 542 -20.79 -21.21 -8.44
CA SER A 542 -22.18 -21.10 -8.86
C SER A 542 -23.01 -22.27 -8.35
N THR A 543 -24.31 -22.26 -8.64
CA THR A 543 -25.20 -23.40 -8.37
C THR A 543 -24.89 -24.66 -9.19
N SER A 544 -24.03 -24.57 -10.20
CA SER A 544 -23.72 -25.68 -11.12
C SER A 544 -22.29 -26.19 -11.04
N GLY A 545 -21.39 -25.42 -10.41
CA GLY A 545 -19.97 -25.68 -10.51
C GLY A 545 -19.11 -24.49 -10.14
N VAL A 546 -17.82 -24.60 -10.44
CA VAL A 546 -16.81 -23.55 -10.27
C VAL A 546 -16.07 -23.29 -11.57
N GLU A 547 -15.78 -22.03 -11.85
CA GLU A 547 -14.99 -21.56 -12.99
C GLU A 547 -13.72 -20.87 -12.50
N ALA A 548 -12.60 -21.07 -13.20
CA ALA A 548 -11.38 -20.30 -13.00
C ALA A 548 -11.27 -19.27 -14.12
N VAL A 549 -11.28 -17.98 -13.77
CA VAL A 549 -11.25 -16.85 -14.71
C VAL A 549 -9.94 -16.10 -14.54
N THR A 550 -9.16 -15.97 -15.61
CA THR A 550 -7.95 -15.13 -15.57
C THR A 550 -8.35 -13.67 -15.48
N ILE A 551 -7.83 -12.94 -14.51
CA ILE A 551 -8.21 -11.53 -14.28
C ILE A 551 -7.75 -10.64 -15.45
N ARG A 552 -6.52 -10.85 -15.94
CA ARG A 552 -5.95 -10.06 -17.03
C ARG A 552 -6.71 -10.19 -18.34
N ASP A 553 -6.98 -11.42 -18.75
CA ASP A 553 -7.57 -11.72 -20.07
C ASP A 553 -9.09 -11.89 -20.01
N ARG A 554 -9.67 -11.87 -18.80
CA ARG A 554 -11.11 -12.00 -18.52
C ARG A 554 -11.73 -13.24 -19.17
N SER A 555 -10.98 -14.34 -19.15
CA SER A 555 -11.34 -15.58 -19.83
C SER A 555 -11.41 -16.74 -18.86
N VAL A 556 -12.42 -17.59 -19.03
CA VAL A 556 -12.53 -18.86 -18.32
C VAL A 556 -11.45 -19.81 -18.86
N VAL A 557 -10.55 -20.26 -17.99
CA VAL A 557 -9.45 -21.17 -18.35
C VAL A 557 -9.70 -22.61 -17.93
N SER A 558 -10.58 -22.83 -16.96
CA SER A 558 -10.99 -24.16 -16.50
C SER A 558 -12.36 -24.06 -15.82
N SER A 559 -13.10 -25.17 -15.81
CA SER A 559 -14.33 -25.31 -15.03
C SER A 559 -14.47 -26.72 -14.48
N ALA A 560 -15.24 -26.85 -13.39
CA ALA A 560 -15.64 -28.13 -12.81
C ALA A 560 -17.11 -28.06 -12.38
N ALA A 561 -17.88 -29.08 -12.75
CA ALA A 561 -19.30 -29.16 -12.41
C ALA A 561 -19.52 -30.08 -11.20
N PHE A 562 -20.53 -29.75 -10.39
CA PHE A 562 -20.90 -30.54 -9.21
C PHE A 562 -22.39 -30.86 -9.20
N LEU A 563 -22.72 -32.01 -8.61
CA LEU A 563 -24.09 -32.34 -8.22
C LEU A 563 -24.35 -31.70 -6.85
N GLY A 564 -24.58 -30.39 -6.84
CA GLY A 564 -24.74 -29.57 -5.63
C GLY A 564 -24.40 -28.11 -5.88
N SER A 565 -24.82 -27.23 -4.97
CA SER A 565 -24.55 -25.80 -5.05
C SER A 565 -23.20 -25.47 -4.43
N VAL A 566 -22.36 -24.70 -5.11
CA VAL A 566 -21.16 -24.11 -4.51
C VAL A 566 -21.58 -22.92 -3.66
N VAL A 567 -21.33 -23.00 -2.36
CA VAL A 567 -21.73 -21.97 -1.39
C VAL A 567 -20.58 -21.06 -0.95
N ASP A 568 -19.36 -21.60 -0.91
CA ASP A 568 -18.17 -20.83 -0.56
C ASP A 568 -16.92 -21.49 -1.14
N LEU A 569 -15.86 -20.69 -1.29
CA LEU A 569 -14.59 -21.08 -1.91
C LEU A 569 -13.42 -20.58 -1.06
N ALA A 570 -12.37 -21.40 -0.96
CA ALA A 570 -11.10 -20.94 -0.41
C ALA A 570 -9.92 -21.54 -1.17
N VAL A 571 -8.82 -20.79 -1.28
CA VAL A 571 -7.61 -21.20 -2.00
C VAL A 571 -6.50 -21.48 -1.00
N SER A 572 -5.66 -22.47 -1.28
CA SER A 572 -4.45 -22.70 -0.49
C SER A 572 -3.49 -21.49 -0.57
N PRO A 573 -2.71 -21.19 0.49
CA PRO A 573 -1.78 -20.05 0.49
C PRO A 573 -0.71 -20.10 -0.60
N ASN A 574 -0.33 -21.31 -1.04
CA ASN A 574 0.59 -21.53 -2.15
C ASN A 574 -0.11 -21.57 -3.53
N GLY A 575 -1.45 -21.51 -3.57
CA GLY A 575 -2.24 -21.39 -4.79
C GLY A 575 -2.37 -22.68 -5.62
N ASP A 576 -2.00 -23.84 -5.07
CA ASP A 576 -2.03 -25.13 -5.76
C ASP A 576 -3.36 -25.89 -5.61
N GLN A 577 -4.14 -25.59 -4.57
CA GLN A 577 -5.40 -26.24 -4.26
C GLN A 577 -6.53 -25.24 -4.10
N LEU A 578 -7.71 -25.64 -4.58
CA LEU A 578 -8.98 -24.95 -4.36
C LEU A 578 -9.88 -25.86 -3.52
N TYR A 579 -10.48 -25.29 -2.48
CA TYR A 579 -11.42 -25.96 -1.60
C TYR A 579 -12.82 -25.41 -1.86
N VAL A 580 -13.75 -26.31 -2.20
CA VAL A 580 -15.10 -25.97 -2.65
C VAL A 580 -16.10 -26.51 -1.63
N ALA A 581 -16.80 -25.62 -0.93
CA ALA A 581 -17.90 -26.00 -0.05
C ALA A 581 -19.14 -26.30 -0.89
N LEU A 582 -19.64 -27.54 -0.78
CA LEU A 582 -20.78 -28.04 -1.52
C LEU A 582 -21.97 -28.24 -0.58
N ALA A 583 -23.14 -27.75 -1.00
CA ALA A 583 -24.41 -27.90 -0.28
C ALA A 583 -25.49 -28.54 -1.16
N GLY A 584 -26.56 -29.02 -0.52
CA GLY A 584 -27.73 -29.64 -1.15
C GLY A 584 -27.58 -31.14 -1.33
N LEU A 585 -27.19 -31.59 -2.53
CA LEU A 585 -27.10 -33.01 -2.85
C LEU A 585 -25.84 -33.68 -2.30
N SER A 586 -24.80 -32.89 -2.03
CA SER A 586 -23.54 -33.31 -1.41
C SER A 586 -23.22 -32.33 -0.30
N HIS A 587 -23.18 -32.77 0.96
CA HIS A 587 -22.73 -31.98 2.10
C HIS A 587 -21.24 -32.25 2.31
N ALA A 588 -20.38 -31.53 1.60
CA ALA A 588 -18.97 -31.91 1.50
C ALA A 588 -18.05 -30.73 1.19
N ILE A 589 -16.75 -30.97 1.31
CA ILE A 589 -15.69 -30.11 0.80
C ILE A 589 -14.99 -30.86 -0.34
N ALA A 590 -15.07 -30.37 -1.56
CA ALA A 590 -14.27 -30.90 -2.66
C ALA A 590 -12.89 -30.22 -2.68
N VAL A 591 -11.84 -31.03 -2.79
CA VAL A 591 -10.44 -30.59 -2.88
C VAL A 591 -9.98 -30.73 -4.32
N LEU A 592 -9.64 -29.62 -4.96
CA LEU A 592 -9.30 -29.56 -6.38
C LEU A 592 -7.85 -29.09 -6.56
N ASP A 593 -7.18 -29.58 -7.61
CA ASP A 593 -6.01 -28.90 -8.21
C ASP A 593 -6.47 -27.55 -8.76
N ALA A 594 -5.95 -26.44 -8.24
CA ALA A 594 -6.46 -25.11 -8.57
C ALA A 594 -6.29 -24.74 -10.06
N PRO A 595 -5.14 -25.02 -10.72
CA PRO A 595 -4.95 -24.65 -12.13
C PRO A 595 -5.89 -25.37 -13.12
N ARG A 596 -6.27 -26.62 -12.87
CA ARG A 596 -7.09 -27.43 -13.80
C ARG A 596 -8.46 -27.79 -13.25
N LEU A 597 -8.79 -27.35 -12.04
CA LEU A 597 -10.01 -27.67 -11.31
C LEU A 597 -10.34 -29.18 -11.28
N ARG A 598 -9.31 -30.02 -11.21
CA ARG A 598 -9.50 -31.47 -11.12
C ARG A 598 -9.73 -31.88 -9.68
N VAL A 599 -10.86 -32.54 -9.41
CA VAL A 599 -11.18 -33.07 -8.08
C VAL A 599 -10.15 -34.15 -7.72
N ALA A 600 -9.42 -33.90 -6.64
CA ALA A 600 -8.45 -34.83 -6.07
C ALA A 600 -9.05 -35.64 -4.91
N HIS A 601 -9.90 -35.01 -4.11
CA HIS A 601 -10.49 -35.62 -2.92
C HIS A 601 -11.83 -34.95 -2.55
N VAL A 602 -12.64 -35.63 -1.75
CA VAL A 602 -13.92 -35.11 -1.23
C VAL A 602 -14.01 -35.48 0.24
N ILE A 603 -14.24 -34.47 1.08
CA ILE A 603 -14.32 -34.58 2.54
C ILE A 603 -15.78 -34.47 2.95
N GLU A 604 -16.32 -35.48 3.60
CA GLU A 604 -17.72 -35.49 4.04
C GLU A 604 -17.98 -34.55 5.23
N LEU A 605 -19.14 -33.89 5.22
CA LEU A 605 -19.69 -33.10 6.32
C LEU A 605 -21.03 -33.69 6.77
N ASP A 606 -21.38 -33.48 8.04
CA ASP A 606 -22.66 -33.94 8.59
C ASP A 606 -23.86 -33.07 8.16
N ASN A 607 -23.61 -31.84 7.73
CA ASN A 607 -24.63 -30.84 7.39
C ASN A 607 -24.16 -29.96 6.22
N ASP A 608 -25.10 -29.23 5.61
CA ASP A 608 -24.78 -28.21 4.60
C ASP A 608 -23.78 -27.18 5.15
N PRO A 609 -22.64 -26.98 4.47
CA PRO A 609 -21.74 -25.89 4.79
C PRO A 609 -22.35 -24.55 4.38
N SER A 610 -21.90 -23.48 5.03
CA SER A 610 -22.22 -22.10 4.67
C SER A 610 -20.98 -21.23 4.49
N ARG A 611 -19.84 -21.60 5.08
CA ARG A 611 -18.56 -20.91 4.94
C ARG A 611 -17.38 -21.87 5.01
N ILE A 612 -16.29 -21.56 4.32
CA ILE A 612 -15.02 -22.27 4.39
C ILE A 612 -13.85 -21.31 4.54
N LEU A 613 -12.92 -21.63 5.43
CA LEU A 613 -11.68 -20.90 5.67
C LEU A 613 -10.49 -21.86 5.59
N VAL A 614 -9.30 -21.30 5.35
CA VAL A 614 -8.04 -22.04 5.31
C VAL A 614 -7.11 -21.47 6.37
N ALA A 615 -6.61 -22.35 7.24
CA ALA A 615 -5.52 -22.06 8.16
C ALA A 615 -4.21 -22.67 7.64
N SER A 616 -3.11 -22.00 7.96
CA SER A 616 -1.78 -22.23 7.40
C SER A 616 -0.70 -21.86 8.41
N TYR A 617 0.18 -22.80 8.75
CA TYR A 617 1.17 -22.65 9.84
C TYR A 617 2.48 -23.39 9.61
#